data_AF-A0A7W8YCH5-F1
#
_entry.id   AF-A0A7W8YCH5-F1
#
_cell.length_a   1.000
_cell.length_b   1.000
_cell.length_c   1.000
_cell.angle_alpha   90.00
_cell.angle_beta   90.00
_cell.angle_gamma   90.00
#
_symmetry.space_group_name_H-M   'P 1'
#
loop_
_entity.id
_entity.type
_entity.pdbx_description
1 polymer ?
#
loop_
_entity_poly.entity_id
_entity_poly.type
_entity_poly.pdbx_seq_one_letter_code
_entity_poly.pdbx_strand_id
1 'polypeptide(L)'
;MLDDVIGNWWTVIVWGNSPKDVLPEAALEKLRGLGAKLVSIVPETQREWAEKYMDKDVMVLGDHTGRMKKWFDDRPTPMIFLRPDRFVAGACLNQHGPATLEAILSALKFKQGTGAPSDRVPSGVRGASY
;
A
#
# COMPACT_ATOMS: atom_id res chain seq x y z
N MET A 1 -6.35 -13.14 5.77
CA MET A 1 -6.99 -11.86 6.16
C MET A 1 -6.02 -10.71 5.88
N LEU A 2 -6.48 -9.45 5.94
CA LEU A 2 -5.66 -8.25 5.71
C LEU A 2 -4.33 -8.28 6.51
N ASP A 3 -4.34 -8.87 7.70
CA ASP A 3 -3.16 -9.03 8.56
C ASP A 3 -2.02 -9.85 7.96
N ASP A 4 -2.35 -10.86 7.13
CA ASP A 4 -1.38 -11.72 6.42
C ASP A 4 -0.65 -10.95 5.31
N VAL A 5 -1.23 -9.82 4.89
CA VAL A 5 -0.83 -9.07 3.70
C VAL A 5 -0.04 -7.81 4.07
N ILE A 6 -0.29 -7.21 5.23
CA ILE A 6 0.31 -5.90 5.55
C ILE A 6 1.69 -6.02 6.23
N GLY A 7 2.33 -7.19 6.45
CA GLY A 7 3.73 -7.32 6.95
C GLY A 7 4.27 -6.32 8.02
N ASN A 8 5.58 -6.07 8.06
CA ASN A 8 6.22 -5.08 8.97
C ASN A 8 6.66 -3.82 8.19
N TRP A 9 5.84 -3.36 7.24
CA TRP A 9 6.15 -2.24 6.35
C TRP A 9 5.05 -1.20 6.34
N TRP A 10 5.39 -0.01 5.85
CA TRP A 10 4.39 1.01 5.55
C TRP A 10 3.46 0.53 4.45
N THR A 11 2.19 0.89 4.52
CA THR A 11 1.21 0.50 3.49
C THR A 11 0.29 1.66 3.16
N VAL A 12 0.06 1.89 1.87
CA VAL A 12 -0.98 2.80 1.39
C VAL A 12 -2.10 1.98 0.81
N ILE A 13 -3.24 2.01 1.48
CA ILE A 13 -4.48 1.35 1.05
C ILE A 13 -5.32 2.37 0.32
N VAL A 14 -5.82 2.02 -0.87
CA VAL A 14 -6.83 2.77 -1.60
C VAL A 14 -8.03 1.88 -1.88
N TRP A 15 -9.23 2.36 -1.55
CA TRP A 15 -10.49 1.68 -1.86
C TRP A 15 -10.93 1.98 -3.29
N GLY A 16 -11.18 0.93 -4.08
CA GLY A 16 -11.80 1.02 -5.41
C GLY A 16 -10.91 1.54 -6.55
N ASN A 17 -9.70 2.04 -6.25
CA ASN A 17 -8.77 2.58 -7.24
C ASN A 17 -7.35 2.09 -7.00
N SER A 18 -6.54 2.07 -8.05
CA SER A 18 -5.10 1.86 -7.92
C SER A 18 -4.46 3.09 -7.23
N PRO A 19 -3.59 2.91 -6.23
CA PRO A 19 -2.80 3.99 -5.67
C PRO A 19 -1.97 4.74 -6.71
N LYS A 20 -1.51 4.06 -7.77
CA LYS A 20 -0.75 4.69 -8.87
C LYS A 20 -1.60 5.61 -9.76
N ASP A 21 -2.92 5.42 -9.78
CA ASP A 21 -3.83 6.26 -10.59
C ASP A 21 -4.25 7.52 -9.84
N VAL A 22 -4.17 7.52 -8.51
CA VAL A 22 -4.69 8.60 -7.65
C VAL A 22 -3.59 9.40 -6.94
N LEU A 23 -2.35 8.92 -6.93
CA LEU A 23 -1.20 9.64 -6.40
C LEU A 23 -0.28 10.10 -7.53
N PRO A 24 0.25 11.33 -7.47
CA PRO A 24 1.26 11.79 -8.40
C PRO A 24 2.58 11.02 -8.18
N GLU A 25 3.39 10.90 -9.24
CA GLU A 25 4.68 10.19 -9.21
C GLU A 25 5.60 10.65 -8.06
N ALA A 26 5.62 11.95 -7.76
CA ALA A 26 6.41 12.50 -6.66
C ALA A 26 6.02 11.93 -5.28
N ALA A 27 4.74 11.59 -5.07
CA ALA A 27 4.28 10.93 -3.85
C ALA A 27 4.64 9.44 -3.87
N LEU A 28 4.53 8.78 -5.02
CA LEU A 28 4.92 7.38 -5.19
C LEU A 28 6.41 7.16 -4.92
N GLU A 29 7.28 8.07 -5.37
CA GLU A 29 8.72 8.03 -5.09
C GLU A 29 9.02 8.17 -3.59
N LYS A 30 8.29 9.05 -2.88
CA LYS A 30 8.42 9.17 -1.41
C LYS A 30 7.98 7.90 -0.69
N LEU A 31 6.87 7.30 -1.13
CA LEU A 31 6.39 6.03 -0.61
C LEU A 31 7.38 4.89 -0.88
N ARG A 32 8.00 4.87 -2.05
CA ARG A 32 9.07 3.92 -2.39
C ARG A 32 10.28 4.09 -1.47
N GLY A 33 10.70 5.33 -1.21
CA GLY A 33 11.76 5.64 -0.26
C GLY A 33 11.42 5.28 1.20
N LEU A 34 10.14 5.30 1.57
CA LEU A 34 9.63 4.83 2.87
C LEU A 34 9.56 3.29 2.96
N GLY A 35 9.76 2.58 1.85
CA GLY A 35 9.55 1.14 1.76
C GLY A 35 8.07 0.74 1.83
N ALA A 36 7.17 1.64 1.43
CA ALA A 36 5.73 1.40 1.52
C ALA A 36 5.24 0.46 0.40
N LYS A 37 4.24 -0.38 0.73
CA LYS A 37 3.50 -1.19 -0.24
C LYS A 37 2.23 -0.47 -0.68
N LEU A 38 1.91 -0.58 -1.96
CA LEU A 38 0.69 -0.04 -2.56
C LEU A 38 -0.36 -1.14 -2.58
N VAL A 39 -1.50 -0.90 -1.95
CA VAL A 39 -2.60 -1.87 -1.84
C VAL A 39 -3.88 -1.23 -2.35
N SER A 40 -4.55 -1.94 -3.25
CA SER A 40 -5.91 -1.62 -3.69
C SER A 40 -6.86 -2.63 -3.05
N ILE A 41 -7.88 -2.16 -2.32
CA ILE A 41 -8.97 -3.01 -1.86
C ILE A 41 -10.20 -2.70 -2.72
N VAL A 42 -10.79 -3.73 -3.30
CA VAL A 42 -11.97 -3.62 -4.18
C VAL A 42 -13.08 -4.55 -3.70
N PRO A 43 -14.35 -4.32 -4.07
CA PRO A 43 -15.38 -5.35 -3.94
C PRO A 43 -14.91 -6.66 -4.59
N GLU A 44 -15.21 -7.81 -3.98
CA GLU A 44 -14.74 -9.12 -4.48
C GLU A 44 -15.09 -9.35 -5.96
N THR A 45 -16.28 -8.91 -6.39
CA THR A 45 -16.74 -9.00 -7.79
C THR A 45 -15.88 -8.21 -8.79
N GLN A 46 -15.06 -7.27 -8.33
CA GLN A 46 -14.17 -6.45 -9.16
C GLN A 46 -12.72 -6.92 -9.09
N ARG A 47 -12.40 -7.91 -8.24
CA ARG A 47 -11.04 -8.35 -7.95
C ARG A 47 -10.30 -8.83 -9.19
N GLU A 48 -10.90 -9.74 -9.96
CA GLU A 48 -10.26 -10.29 -11.18
C GLU A 48 -9.97 -9.19 -12.22
N TRP A 49 -10.87 -8.22 -12.36
CA TRP A 49 -10.65 -7.07 -13.23
C TRP A 49 -9.49 -6.21 -12.71
N ALA A 50 -9.48 -5.89 -11.42
CA ALA A 50 -8.42 -5.08 -10.82
C ALA A 50 -7.05 -5.77 -10.91
N GLU A 51 -6.95 -7.08 -10.63
CA GLU A 51 -5.71 -7.85 -10.76
C GLU A 51 -5.18 -7.87 -12.22
N LYS A 52 -6.08 -7.85 -13.20
CA LYS A 52 -5.72 -7.86 -14.62
C LYS A 52 -5.25 -6.50 -15.15
N TYR A 53 -5.83 -5.41 -14.67
CA TYR A 53 -5.64 -4.08 -15.26
C TYR A 53 -4.85 -3.09 -14.41
N MET A 54 -4.75 -3.31 -13.09
CA MET A 54 -3.87 -2.48 -12.26
C MET A 54 -2.40 -2.88 -12.47
N ASP A 55 -1.52 -1.94 -12.16
CA ASP A 55 -0.09 -2.15 -12.25
C ASP A 55 0.37 -3.28 -11.31
N LYS A 56 1.33 -4.10 -11.76
CA LYS A 56 1.88 -5.25 -11.04
C LYS A 56 2.49 -4.93 -9.66
N ASP A 57 2.91 -3.68 -9.43
CA ASP A 57 3.46 -3.23 -8.15
C ASP A 57 2.34 -2.89 -7.13
N VAL A 58 1.07 -2.89 -7.58
CA VAL A 58 -0.11 -2.71 -6.73
C VAL A 58 -0.64 -4.07 -6.35
N MET A 59 -0.72 -4.30 -5.05
CA MET A 59 -1.33 -5.50 -4.50
C MET A 59 -2.84 -5.32 -4.43
N VAL A 60 -3.58 -6.19 -5.11
CA VAL A 60 -5.04 -6.14 -5.15
C VAL A 60 -5.63 -7.13 -4.15
N LEU A 61 -6.58 -6.66 -3.35
CA LEU A 61 -7.33 -7.46 -2.39
C LEU A 61 -8.83 -7.29 -2.62
N GLY A 62 -9.55 -8.40 -2.59
CA GLY A 62 -11.01 -8.39 -2.64
C GLY A 62 -11.66 -8.40 -1.25
N ASP A 63 -12.70 -7.59 -1.07
CA ASP A 63 -13.51 -7.59 0.15
C ASP A 63 -14.62 -8.64 0.07
N HIS A 64 -14.28 -9.87 0.47
CA HIS A 64 -15.22 -11.00 0.50
C HIS A 64 -16.38 -10.83 1.50
N THR A 65 -16.26 -9.93 2.49
CA THR A 65 -17.26 -9.81 3.58
C THR A 65 -18.12 -8.54 3.50
N GLY A 66 -17.77 -7.60 2.62
CA GLY A 66 -18.38 -6.28 2.57
C GLY A 66 -18.03 -5.36 3.75
N ARG A 67 -17.17 -5.82 4.68
CA ARG A 67 -16.81 -5.05 5.88
C ARG A 67 -15.93 -3.86 5.54
N MET A 68 -15.03 -3.99 4.56
CA MET A 68 -14.22 -2.87 4.10
C MET A 68 -15.11 -1.85 3.41
N LYS A 69 -15.99 -2.31 2.50
CA LYS A 69 -16.98 -1.44 1.87
C LYS A 69 -17.77 -0.66 2.92
N LYS A 70 -18.35 -1.34 3.92
CA LYS A 70 -19.09 -0.69 4.99
C LYS A 70 -18.23 0.32 5.75
N TRP A 71 -16.98 -0.01 6.07
CA TRP A 71 -16.08 0.88 6.80
C TRP A 71 -15.81 2.19 6.04
N PHE A 72 -15.60 2.11 4.72
CA PHE A 72 -15.39 3.27 3.84
C PHE A 72 -16.69 4.01 3.48
N ASP A 73 -17.84 3.33 3.48
CA ASP A 73 -19.15 3.99 3.34
C ASP A 73 -19.46 4.84 4.59
N ASP A 74 -19.16 4.31 5.78
CA ASP A 74 -19.37 5.01 7.06
C ASP A 74 -18.33 6.13 7.27
N ARG A 75 -17.16 6.05 6.61
CA ARG A 75 -16.04 7.02 6.70
C ARG A 75 -15.52 7.31 5.30
N PRO A 76 -15.85 8.46 4.68
CA PRO A 76 -15.46 8.78 3.32
C PRO A 76 -13.97 9.18 3.23
N THR A 77 -13.07 8.29 3.62
CA THR A 77 -11.61 8.42 3.57
C THR A 77 -11.06 7.20 2.83
N PRO A 78 -11.19 7.15 1.48
CA PRO A 78 -10.82 5.99 0.67
C PRO A 78 -9.32 5.67 0.69
N MET A 79 -8.46 6.58 1.17
CA MET A 79 -7.02 6.37 1.25
C MET A 79 -6.56 6.33 2.70
N ILE A 80 -5.85 5.26 3.07
CA ILE A 80 -5.31 5.02 4.42
C ILE A 80 -3.81 4.78 4.34
N PHE A 81 -3.06 5.49 5.18
CA PHE A 81 -1.64 5.27 5.42
C PHE A 81 -1.49 4.48 6.72
N LEU A 82 -1.01 3.24 6.60
CA LEU A 82 -0.75 2.34 7.72
C LEU A 82 0.74 2.25 8.00
N ARG A 83 1.07 2.32 9.29
CA ARG A 83 2.41 2.07 9.81
C ARG A 83 2.74 0.57 9.86
N PRO A 84 4.03 0.22 9.94
CA PRO A 84 4.48 -1.15 10.21
C PRO A 84 3.85 -1.81 11.44
N ASP A 85 3.49 -1.04 12.46
CA ASP A 85 2.86 -1.52 13.70
C ASP A 85 1.32 -1.57 13.62
N ARG A 86 0.75 -1.56 12.41
CA ARG A 86 -0.70 -1.67 12.11
C ARG A 86 -1.56 -0.51 12.60
N PHE A 87 -0.96 0.59 13.06
CA PHE A 87 -1.70 1.81 13.38
C PHE A 87 -1.89 2.70 12.14
N VAL A 88 -3.06 3.35 12.07
CA VAL A 88 -3.35 4.38 11.07
C VAL A 88 -2.52 5.62 11.36
N ALA A 89 -1.63 5.99 10.44
CA ALA A 89 -0.91 7.25 10.48
C ALA A 89 -1.71 8.40 9.85
N GLY A 90 -2.57 8.09 8.87
CA GLY A 90 -3.43 9.08 8.22
C GLY A 90 -4.54 8.42 7.43
N ALA A 91 -5.67 9.11 7.33
CA ALA A 91 -6.82 8.73 6.53
C ALA A 91 -7.35 9.96 5.82
N CYS A 92 -7.57 9.89 4.51
CA CYS A 92 -7.96 11.05 3.72
C CYS A 92 -8.75 10.68 2.46
N LEU A 93 -9.28 11.71 1.80
CA LEU A 93 -9.71 11.62 0.40
C LEU A 93 -8.49 11.46 -0.51
N ASN A 94 -8.68 10.79 -1.66
CA ASN A 94 -7.60 10.57 -2.65
C ASN A 94 -6.91 11.89 -3.06
N GLN A 95 -7.68 12.95 -3.30
CA GLN A 95 -7.16 14.28 -3.65
C GLN A 95 -6.28 14.93 -2.55
N HIS A 96 -6.41 14.49 -1.30
CA HIS A 96 -5.61 14.96 -0.17
C HIS A 96 -4.45 14.02 0.17
N GLY A 97 -4.29 12.92 -0.57
CA GLY A 97 -3.22 11.94 -0.38
C GLY A 97 -1.83 12.55 -0.30
N PRO A 98 -1.41 13.39 -1.27
CA PRO A 98 -0.09 14.02 -1.24
C PRO A 98 0.15 14.87 0.01
N ALA A 99 -0.81 15.74 0.37
CA ALA A 99 -0.68 16.60 1.54
C ALA A 99 -0.63 15.80 2.85
N THR A 100 -1.42 14.72 2.94
CA THR A 100 -1.43 13.81 4.09
C THR A 100 -0.11 13.08 4.22
N LEU A 101 0.46 12.60 3.10
CA LEU A 101 1.79 11.98 3.09
C LEU A 101 2.87 12.96 3.57
N GLU A 102 2.88 14.21 3.10
CA GLU A 102 3.84 15.21 3.59
C GLU A 102 3.74 15.45 5.09
N ALA A 103 2.51 15.54 5.62
CA ALA A 103 2.29 15.71 7.05
C ALA A 103 2.86 14.52 7.86
N ILE A 104 2.64 13.29 7.37
CA ILE A 104 3.20 12.07 7.98
C ILE A 104 4.73 12.11 7.95
N LEU A 105 5.35 12.36 6.78
CA LEU A 105 6.81 12.38 6.65
C LEU A 105 7.45 13.47 7.52
N SER A 106 6.81 14.63 7.63
CA SER A 106 7.22 15.72 8.52
C SER A 106 7.16 15.31 10.00
N ALA A 107 6.09 14.62 10.41
CA ALA A 107 5.94 14.10 11.78
C ALA A 107 7.00 13.02 12.10
N LEU A 108 7.36 12.20 11.12
CA LEU A 108 8.43 11.19 11.23
C LEU A 108 9.85 11.79 11.23
N LYS A 109 10.01 13.08 10.93
CA LYS A 109 11.30 13.72 10.62
C LYS A 109 12.08 12.94 9.55
N PHE A 110 11.34 12.38 8.59
CA PHE A 110 11.92 11.54 7.55
C PHE A 110 12.86 12.36 6.66
N LYS A 111 14.13 11.92 6.56
CA LYS A 111 15.09 12.41 5.57
C LYS A 111 15.21 11.33 4.51
N GLN A 112 14.95 11.65 3.24
CA GLN A 112 15.19 10.69 2.16
C GLN A 112 16.65 10.24 2.21
N GLY A 113 16.87 8.96 2.51
CA GLY A 113 18.18 8.32 2.44
C GLY A 113 18.49 7.96 1.00
N THR A 114 19.67 8.33 0.51
CA THR A 114 20.23 7.82 -0.74
C THR A 114 20.47 6.31 -0.63
N GLY A 115 19.57 5.49 -1.17
CA GLY A 115 19.82 4.06 -1.37
C GLY A 115 18.59 3.18 -1.24
N ALA A 116 18.10 2.66 -2.37
CA ALA A 116 17.20 1.52 -2.39
C ALA A 116 17.92 0.28 -1.78
N PRO A 117 17.25 -0.56 -0.97
CA PRO A 117 17.77 -1.88 -0.67
C PRO A 117 17.75 -2.70 -1.96
N SER A 118 18.93 -3.04 -2.49
CA SER A 118 19.03 -4.06 -3.53
C SER A 118 18.72 -5.42 -2.90
N ASP A 119 17.60 -6.01 -3.29
CA ASP A 119 17.24 -7.36 -2.89
C ASP A 119 18.17 -8.35 -3.63
N ARG A 120 19.38 -8.53 -3.13
CA ARG A 120 20.27 -9.62 -3.56
C ARG A 120 19.91 -10.84 -2.72
N VAL A 121 19.15 -11.74 -3.32
CA VAL A 121 18.99 -13.12 -2.83
C VAL A 121 20.39 -13.77 -2.81
N PRO A 122 20.90 -14.25 -1.66
CA PRO A 122 22.15 -15.00 -1.64
C PRO A 122 21.97 -16.31 -2.41
N SER A 123 22.81 -16.54 -3.41
CA SER A 123 22.88 -17.83 -4.09
C SER A 123 23.62 -18.85 -3.21
N GLY A 124 22.91 -19.90 -2.82
CA GLY A 124 23.42 -21.07 -2.09
C GLY A 124 22.21 -21.76 -1.45
N VAL A 125 21.86 -23.00 -1.79
CA VAL A 125 22.72 -24.18 -1.77
C VAL A 125 22.27 -25.16 -2.86
N ARG A 126 23.25 -25.70 -3.60
CA ARG A 126 23.13 -26.90 -4.42
C ARG A 126 23.04 -28.14 -3.54
N GLY A 127 22.08 -29.02 -3.82
CA GLY A 127 22.22 -30.47 -3.68
C GLY A 127 21.66 -31.08 -2.39
N ALA A 128 20.68 -31.99 -2.54
CA ALA A 128 20.85 -33.40 -2.23
C ALA A 128 19.60 -34.16 -2.69
N SER A 129 19.81 -35.13 -3.57
CA SER A 129 18.87 -36.18 -3.92
C SER A 129 18.49 -37.02 -2.69
N TYR A 130 17.25 -37.48 -2.63
CA TYR A 130 16.85 -38.88 -2.37
C TYR A 130 15.41 -39.07 -2.86
#